data_AF-A0A4R6SMK9-F1
#
_entry.id   AF-A0A4R6SMK9-F1
#
_cell.length_a   1.000
_cell.length_b   1.000
_cell.length_c   1.000
_cell.angle_alpha   90.00
_cell.angle_beta   90.00
_cell.angle_gamma   90.00
#
_symmetry.space_group_name_H-M   'P 1'
#
loop_
_entity.id
_entity.type
_entity.pdbx_description
1 polymer ?
#
loop_
_entity_poly.entity_id
_entity_poly.type
_entity_poly.pdbx_seq_one_letter_code
_entity_poly.pdbx_strand_id
1 'polypeptide(L)' 'MWRINCGDVINRDRCLTVLAERDRVVLVGPPGETAVLTAGQLSQLRVALREAAEQAER' A
#
# COMPACT_ATOMS: atom_id res chain seq x y z
N MET A 1 -8.85 5.55 0.22
CA MET A 1 -7.81 5.08 -0.73
C MET A 1 -6.51 5.78 -0.40
N TRP A 2 -5.45 5.02 -0.20
CA TRP A 2 -4.11 5.55 0.07
C TRP A 2 -3.14 5.10 -1.02
N ARG A 3 -2.19 5.97 -1.35
CA ARG A 3 -1.14 5.72 -2.36
C ARG A 3 0.21 5.87 -1.70
N ILE A 4 0.97 4.77 -1.67
CA ILE A 4 2.27 4.70 -1.01
C ILE A 4 3.31 4.57 -2.12
N ASN A 5 4.29 5.48 -2.14
CA ASN A 5 5.40 5.38 -3.08
C ASN A 5 6.26 4.17 -2.70
N CYS A 6 6.73 3.45 -3.71
CA CYS A 6 7.64 2.31 -3.57
C CYS A 6 8.55 2.23 -4.79
N GLY A 7 9.61 1.44 -4.71
CA GLY A 7 10.40 1.04 -5.87
C GLY A 7 9.91 -0.29 -6.45
N ASP A 8 10.58 -0.74 -7.50
CA ASP A 8 10.63 -2.16 -7.88
C ASP A 8 12.05 -2.72 -7.77
N VAL A 9 12.23 -3.99 -8.15
CA VAL A 9 13.52 -4.70 -8.05
C VAL A 9 14.63 -4.08 -8.91
N ILE A 10 14.29 -3.25 -9.89
CA ILE A 10 15.24 -2.50 -10.72
C ILE A 10 15.24 -1.00 -10.40
N ASN A 11 14.76 -0.62 -9.21
CA ASN A 11 14.80 0.72 -8.65
C ASN A 11 14.06 1.79 -9.47
N ARG A 12 12.96 1.41 -10.15
CA ARG A 12 12.04 2.39 -10.75
C ARG A 12 11.01 2.84 -9.73
N ASP A 13 10.60 4.11 -9.81
CA ASP A 13 9.51 4.63 -9.00
C ASP A 13 8.17 4.00 -9.38
N ARG A 14 7.46 3.54 -8.36
CA ARG A 14 6.19 2.82 -8.42
C ARG A 14 5.26 3.27 -7.29
N CYS A 15 4.06 2.73 -7.28
CA CYS A 15 3.04 3.05 -6.29
C CYS A 15 2.28 1.78 -5.88
N LEU A 16 2.08 1.62 -4.57
CA LEU A 16 1.23 0.61 -3.96
C LEU A 16 -0.04 1.31 -3.45
N THR A 17 -1.20 0.77 -3.78
CA THR A 17 -2.50 1.35 -3.40
C THR A 17 -3.17 0.51 -2.33
N VAL A 18 -3.69 1.16 -1.30
CA VAL A 18 -4.51 0.55 -0.26
C VAL A 18 -5.95 1.03 -0.45
N LEU A 19 -6.89 0.10 -0.51
CA LEU A 19 -8.33 0.37 -0.58
C LEU A 19 -9.00 -0.26 0.64
N ALA A 20 -10.01 0.43 1.17
CA ALA A 20 -10.93 -0.12 2.15
C ALA A 20 -12.25 -0.35 1.43
N GLU A 21 -12.67 -1.61 1.37
CA GLU A 21 -13.98 -2.03 0.90
C GLU A 21 -14.76 -2.55 2.11
N ARG A 22 -16.09 -2.61 2.03
CA ARG A 22 -16.90 -3.21 3.10
C ARG A 22 -16.32 -4.58 3.45
N ASP A 23 -16.00 -4.80 4.72
CA ASP A 23 -15.40 -6.04 5.28
C ASP A 23 -13.96 -6.39 4.93
N ARG A 24 -13.27 -5.62 4.07
CA ARG A 24 -11.92 -6.00 3.63
C ARG A 24 -11.02 -4.84 3.25
N VAL A 25 -9.72 -5.07 3.42
CA VAL A 25 -8.66 -4.18 2.92
C VAL A 25 -8.05 -4.82 1.67
N VAL A 26 -8.00 -4.08 0.57
CA VAL A 26 -7.40 -4.54 -0.69
C VAL A 26 -6.06 -3.83 -0.89
N LEU A 27 -5.02 -4.63 -1.14
CA LEU A 27 -3.67 -4.16 -1.46
C LEU A 27 -3.40 -4.36 -2.95
N VAL A 28 -3.17 -3.27 -3.67
CA VAL A 28 -2.83 -3.30 -5.09
C VAL A 28 -1.36 -2.92 -5.24
N GLY A 29 -0.54 -3.92 -5.55
CA GLY A 29 0.86 -3.71 -5.90
C GLY A 29 1.04 -3.10 -7.30
N PRO A 30 2.25 -2.65 -7.64
CA PRO A 30 2.56 -2.22 -9.00
C PRO A 30 2.35 -3.38 -9.99
N PRO A 31 1.78 -3.11 -11.19
CA PRO A 31 1.45 -4.15 -12.15
C PRO A 31 2.72 -4.84 -12.67
N GLY A 32 2.76 -6.17 -12.58
CA GLY A 32 3.82 -7.01 -13.14
C GLY A 32 5.16 -6.96 -12.41
N GLU A 33 5.22 -6.32 -11.26
CA GLU A 33 6.48 -6.03 -10.56
C GLU A 33 6.35 -6.30 -9.05
N THR A 34 7.48 -6.55 -8.38
CA THR A 34 7.52 -6.62 -6.91
C THR A 34 7.69 -5.22 -6.35
N ALA A 35 6.83 -4.83 -5.40
CA ALA A 35 7.02 -3.58 -4.67
C ALA A 35 8.17 -3.70 -3.67
N VAL A 36 9.14 -2.80 -3.77
CA VAL A 36 10.24 -2.66 -2.80
C VAL A 36 10.00 -1.41 -1.98
N LEU A 37 9.95 -1.54 -0.66
CA LEU A 37 9.73 -0.42 0.26
C LEU A 37 10.97 -0.18 1.11
N THR A 38 11.37 1.09 1.22
CA THR A 38 12.27 1.53 2.28
C THR A 38 11.58 1.46 3.64
N ALA A 39 12.34 1.52 4.74
CA ALA A 39 11.78 1.54 6.10
C ALA A 39 10.78 2.70 6.34
N GLY A 40 11.02 3.87 5.71
CA GLY A 40 10.11 5.02 5.75
C GLY A 40 8.79 4.74 5.02
N GLN A 41 8.87 4.24 3.79
CA GLN A 41 7.68 3.86 3.00
C GLN A 41 6.89 2.72 3.66
N LEU A 42 7.57 1.76 4.28
CA LEU A 42 6.93 0.69 5.05
C LEU A 42 6.18 1.25 6.27
N SER A 43 6.73 2.27 6.92
CA SER A 43 6.05 2.95 8.03
C SER A 43 4.80 3.69 7.57
N GLN A 44 4.83 4.32 6.39
CA GLN A 44 3.64 4.92 5.77
C GLN A 44 2.59 3.86 5.42
N LEU A 45 3.01 2.72 4.86
CA LEU A 45 2.10 1.60 4.57
C LEU A 45 1.42 1.09 5.84
N ARG A 46 2.15 0.94 6.95
CA ARG A 46 1.58 0.51 8.24
C ARG A 46 0.47 1.45 8.72
N VAL A 47 0.65 2.77 8.59
CA VAL A 47 -0.37 3.76 8.95
C VAL A 47 -1.59 3.62 8.04
N ALA A 48 -1.39 3.54 6.72
CA ALA A 48 -2.48 3.39 5.76
C ALA A 48 -3.28 2.09 5.96
N LEU A 49 -2.62 0.97 6.26
CA LEU A 49 -3.28 -0.30 6.55
C LEU A 49 -4.14 -0.22 7.81
N ARG A 50 -3.66 0.46 8.86
CA ARG A 50 -4.43 0.67 10.07
C ARG A 50 -5.70 1.49 9.80
N GLU A 51 -5.55 2.63 9.12
CA GLU A 51 -6.70 3.48 8.77
C GLU A 51 -7.68 2.76 7.84
N ALA A 52 -7.18 1.92 6.93
CA ALA A 52 -8.02 1.11 6.05
C ALA A 52 -8.82 0.04 6.82
N ALA A 53 -8.21 -0.64 7.78
CA ALA A 53 -8.91 -1.59 8.65
C ALA A 53 -10.01 -0.91 9.47
N GLU A 54 -9.70 0.22 10.10
CA GLU A 54 -10.67 1.02 10.86
C GLU A 54 -11.83 1.56 9.98
N GLN A 55 -11.63 1.70 8.67
CA GLN A 55 -12.70 2.06 7.72
C GLN A 55 -13.50 0.85 7.24
N ALA A 56 -12.86 -0.31 7.06
CA ALA A 56 -13.52 -1.54 6.60
C ALA A 56 -14.44 -2.15 7.67
N GLU A 57 -14.19 -1.85 8.96
CA GLU A 57 -15.00 -2.26 10.11
C GLU A 57 -16.24 -1.38 10.34
N ARG A 58 -16.39 -0.25 9.63
CA ARG A 58 -17.54 0.66 9.74
C ARG A 58 -18.64 0.31 8.73
#